data_AF-A0AA51RC07-F1
#
_entry.id   AF-A0AA51RC07-F1
#
_cell.length_a   1.000
_cell.length_b   1.000
_cell.length_c   1.000
_cell.angle_alpha   90.00
_cell.angle_beta   90.00
_cell.angle_gamma   90.00
#
_symmetry.space_group_name_H-M   'P 1'
#
loop_
_entity.id
_entity.type
_entity.pdbx_description
1 polymer ?
#
loop_
_entity_poly.entity_id
_entity_poly.type
_entity_poly.pdbx_seq_one_letter_code
_entity_poly.pdbx_strand_id
1 'polypeptide(L)'
;MRLIILISILCFSFVLNSYSQRIKYKNVFPLLQSKDYKSAEPLLLQFLEDNDDEANAYFYLGEITISKLDTVEIFPSTEKYDSMANLAIESYKKAISLVDDREVRKNDDYYMAYNRRDLRTGKFGIKKSDVHLDYENKIADVTTKKELVNEVHQIKEKTVDQYNIFVNKAVDFYSSYPDESSFMLRANSDDREDLLEVIKLFNDFKTNYSIFVEKLKSLNQSLYDPELKLTTIDNWDQLAPKDIDFNNFQIEIQDYATYLIALDKRIETEVQPIKELLYKTDNDFNSALSFNEKVKDSAKIKEMNIPEELKKGLENLDKQNVVYNLLRYKQLKNKSNLITNVNLFPVLADSSNIYQRTNVVKEYENRLADQLEMIKLIDSQINDRIKTDFAAYFDGFEPSIDAYINTEKTILEKKYESVSEKTKEMEIDIQYFVTDQDTIYITPINAAANKGDKYILDLIESNSSLLMVGSWQKKPFVANAGFDMKIKNHLIIEDTTLNVKKILDLNNNVLVNLKSVEEGNSSQILLYLSYQMEELWRLEFESENILGDARVEAGIFFLYDQNGEVLKTLNAKGEVIGN
;
A
#
# COMPACT_ATOMS: atom_id res chain seq x y z
N MET A 1 -90.63 -8.45 38.51
CA MET A 1 -89.42 -9.08 39.10
C MET A 1 -89.54 -10.59 39.28
N ARG A 2 -90.54 -11.13 39.99
CA ARG A 2 -90.62 -12.59 40.27
C ARG A 2 -90.66 -13.50 39.02
N LEU A 3 -91.33 -13.09 37.95
CA LEU A 3 -91.37 -13.83 36.67
C LEU A 3 -90.01 -13.87 35.95
N ILE A 4 -89.24 -12.78 36.01
CA ILE A 4 -87.93 -12.66 35.36
C ILE A 4 -86.90 -13.53 36.08
N ILE A 5 -86.97 -13.59 37.41
CA ILE A 5 -86.11 -14.47 38.22
C ILE A 5 -86.43 -15.94 37.92
N LEU A 6 -87.71 -16.30 37.78
CA LEU A 6 -88.12 -17.68 37.45
C LEU A 6 -87.65 -18.11 36.06
N ILE A 7 -87.78 -17.22 35.05
CA ILE A 7 -87.30 -17.48 33.69
C ILE A 7 -85.76 -17.57 33.67
N SER A 8 -85.07 -16.71 34.41
CA SER A 8 -83.61 -16.75 34.51
C SER A 8 -83.11 -18.03 35.18
N ILE A 9 -83.77 -18.52 36.24
CA ILE A 9 -83.47 -19.81 36.87
C ILE A 9 -83.77 -20.96 35.91
N LEU A 10 -84.90 -20.94 35.20
CA LEU A 10 -85.26 -21.99 34.24
C LEU A 10 -84.26 -22.07 33.08
N CYS A 11 -83.87 -20.92 32.51
CA CYS A 11 -82.84 -20.83 31.48
C CYS A 11 -81.47 -21.30 32.00
N PHE A 12 -81.11 -20.99 33.25
CA PHE A 12 -79.86 -21.47 33.85
C PHE A 12 -79.87 -22.99 34.03
N SER A 13 -81.00 -23.59 34.44
CA SER A 13 -81.13 -25.06 34.55
C SER A 13 -81.19 -25.79 33.21
N PHE A 14 -81.60 -25.14 32.11
CA PHE A 14 -81.50 -25.72 30.76
C PHE A 14 -80.06 -25.71 30.24
N VAL A 15 -79.29 -24.65 30.51
CA VAL A 15 -77.88 -24.57 30.10
C VAL A 15 -77.01 -25.60 30.84
N LEU A 16 -77.31 -25.88 32.11
CA LEU A 16 -76.54 -26.86 32.90
C LEU A 16 -76.82 -28.33 32.51
N ASN A 17 -77.99 -28.65 31.95
CA ASN A 17 -78.32 -30.02 31.54
C ASN A 17 -77.82 -30.42 30.14
N SER A 18 -77.35 -29.45 29.34
CA SER A 18 -76.76 -29.75 28.02
C SER A 18 -75.30 -30.22 28.08
N TYR A 19 -74.66 -30.19 29.26
CA TYR A 19 -73.24 -30.53 29.44
C TYR A 19 -72.95 -32.00 29.83
N SER A 20 -73.94 -32.90 29.81
CA SER A 20 -73.73 -34.29 30.25
C SER A 20 -74.45 -35.35 29.41
N GLN A 21 -74.47 -35.18 28.08
CA GLN A 21 -74.74 -36.33 27.21
C GLN A 21 -73.43 -37.06 26.95
N ARG A 22 -73.19 -38.15 27.69
CA ARG A 22 -72.05 -39.06 27.44
C ARG A 22 -72.06 -39.46 25.96
N ILE A 23 -71.00 -39.08 25.26
CA ILE A 23 -70.83 -39.45 23.86
C ILE A 23 -70.67 -40.97 23.80
N LYS A 24 -71.37 -41.62 22.88
CA LYS A 24 -71.23 -43.06 22.64
C LYS A 24 -70.24 -43.27 21.51
N TYR A 25 -69.29 -44.19 21.68
CA TYR A 25 -68.28 -44.47 20.66
C TYR A 25 -68.85 -44.79 19.27
N LYS A 26 -69.98 -45.50 19.21
CA LYS A 26 -70.70 -45.81 17.98
C LYS A 26 -71.12 -44.59 17.14
N ASN A 27 -71.20 -43.40 17.75
CA ASN A 27 -71.50 -42.15 17.04
C ASN A 27 -70.22 -41.48 16.49
N VAL A 28 -69.06 -41.80 17.06
CA VAL A 28 -67.73 -41.29 16.65
C VAL A 28 -67.11 -42.19 15.58
N PHE A 29 -67.22 -43.51 15.74
CA PHE A 29 -66.62 -44.50 14.84
C PHE A 29 -66.93 -44.33 13.34
N PRO A 30 -68.18 -44.00 12.91
CA PRO A 30 -68.45 -43.76 11.49
C PRO A 30 -67.66 -42.59 10.89
N LEU A 31 -67.37 -41.55 11.68
CA LEU A 31 -66.54 -40.41 11.26
C LEU A 31 -65.07 -40.82 11.13
N LEU A 32 -64.59 -41.65 12.06
CA LEU A 32 -63.24 -42.21 12.05
C LEU A 32 -63.03 -43.14 10.84
N GLN A 33 -63.99 -44.02 10.58
CA GLN A 33 -63.95 -44.95 9.44
C GLN A 33 -63.99 -44.22 8.09
N SER A 34 -64.73 -43.11 8.01
CA SER A 34 -64.79 -42.25 6.82
C SER A 34 -63.61 -41.27 6.71
N LYS A 35 -62.67 -41.28 7.66
CA LYS A 35 -61.51 -40.38 7.75
C LYS A 35 -61.87 -38.90 7.84
N ASP A 36 -63.07 -38.56 8.31
CA ASP A 36 -63.41 -37.17 8.66
C ASP A 36 -62.81 -36.80 10.03
N TYR A 37 -61.47 -36.79 10.09
CA TYR A 37 -60.71 -36.58 11.32
C TYR A 37 -60.95 -35.19 11.93
N LYS A 38 -61.28 -34.20 11.10
CA LYS A 38 -61.57 -32.84 11.56
C LYS A 38 -62.83 -32.80 12.44
N SER A 39 -63.87 -33.53 12.06
CA SER A 39 -65.10 -33.64 12.85
C SER A 39 -64.97 -34.68 13.97
N ALA A 40 -64.22 -35.76 13.75
CA ALA A 40 -64.10 -36.87 14.68
C ALA A 40 -63.25 -36.56 15.91
N GLU A 41 -62.15 -35.81 15.76
CA GLU A 41 -61.19 -35.56 16.84
C GLU A 41 -61.80 -34.94 18.12
N PRO A 42 -62.56 -33.83 18.08
CA PRO A 42 -63.10 -33.23 19.30
C PRO A 42 -64.07 -34.19 20.01
N LEU A 43 -64.82 -34.98 19.25
CA LEU A 43 -65.74 -35.98 19.79
C LEU A 43 -64.99 -37.18 20.39
N LEU A 44 -63.87 -37.57 19.78
CA LEU A 44 -63.02 -38.65 20.27
C LEU A 44 -62.30 -38.27 21.56
N LEU A 45 -61.76 -37.05 21.65
CA LEU A 45 -61.10 -36.55 22.86
C LEU A 45 -62.10 -36.47 24.03
N GLN A 46 -63.27 -35.88 23.80
CA GLN A 46 -64.34 -35.83 24.81
C GLN A 46 -64.82 -37.24 25.22
N PHE A 47 -64.83 -38.20 24.28
CA PHE A 47 -65.14 -39.59 24.60
C PHE A 47 -64.08 -40.25 25.50
N LEU A 48 -62.79 -40.02 25.20
CA LEU A 48 -61.66 -40.58 25.93
C LEU A 48 -61.46 -39.96 27.32
N GLU A 49 -61.96 -38.74 27.57
CA GLU A 49 -62.02 -38.15 28.91
C GLU A 49 -62.87 -38.98 29.88
N ASP A 50 -63.96 -39.57 29.38
CA ASP A 50 -64.91 -40.36 30.16
C ASP A 50 -64.66 -41.88 30.10
N ASN A 51 -63.86 -42.37 29.13
CA ASN A 51 -63.66 -43.80 28.84
C ASN A 51 -62.20 -44.09 28.45
N ASP A 52 -61.40 -44.62 29.39
CA ASP A 52 -59.97 -44.88 29.23
C ASP A 52 -59.62 -46.36 28.89
N ASP A 53 -60.64 -47.18 28.67
CA ASP A 53 -60.57 -48.63 28.46
C ASP A 53 -60.94 -49.07 27.02
N GLU A 54 -61.23 -48.13 26.11
CA GLU A 54 -61.63 -48.43 24.73
C GLU A 54 -60.45 -48.46 23.76
N ALA A 55 -60.01 -49.67 23.41
CA ALA A 55 -58.80 -49.92 22.61
C ALA A 55 -58.84 -49.26 21.22
N ASN A 56 -59.96 -49.40 20.51
CA ASN A 56 -60.12 -48.88 19.15
C ASN A 56 -60.11 -47.34 19.12
N ALA A 57 -60.62 -46.68 20.17
CA ALA A 57 -60.61 -45.23 20.30
C ALA A 57 -59.17 -44.69 20.36
N TYR A 58 -58.28 -45.32 21.15
CA TYR A 58 -56.86 -44.97 21.21
C TYR A 58 -56.13 -45.24 19.89
N PHE A 59 -56.46 -46.32 19.17
CA PHE A 59 -55.89 -46.57 17.84
C PHE A 59 -56.20 -45.40 16.88
N TYR A 60 -57.45 -44.95 16.84
CA TYR A 60 -57.83 -43.83 15.98
C TYR A 60 -57.30 -42.48 16.45
N LEU A 61 -57.05 -42.29 17.75
CA LEU A 61 -56.30 -41.12 18.23
C LEU A 61 -54.88 -41.09 17.62
N GLY A 62 -54.23 -42.26 17.53
CA GLY A 62 -52.96 -42.42 16.82
C GLY A 62 -53.07 -42.06 15.34
N GLU A 63 -54.07 -42.59 14.62
CA GLU A 63 -54.28 -42.31 13.18
C GLU A 63 -54.57 -40.83 12.89
N ILE A 64 -55.38 -40.17 13.74
CA ILE A 64 -55.62 -38.72 13.64
C ILE A 64 -54.31 -37.94 13.84
N THR A 65 -53.52 -38.35 14.83
CA THR A 65 -52.25 -37.69 15.13
C THR A 65 -51.24 -37.86 13.99
N ILE A 66 -51.15 -39.05 13.38
CA ILE A 66 -50.34 -39.27 12.16
C ILE A 66 -50.83 -38.38 11.02
N SER A 67 -52.14 -38.33 10.77
CA SER A 67 -52.69 -37.50 9.70
C SER A 67 -52.35 -36.02 9.88
N LYS A 68 -52.18 -35.56 11.13
CA LYS A 68 -51.71 -34.22 11.43
C LYS A 68 -50.21 -34.06 11.22
N LEU A 69 -49.40 -35.05 11.61
CA LEU A 69 -47.94 -35.03 11.44
C LEU A 69 -47.51 -34.77 10.00
N ASP A 70 -48.25 -35.28 9.01
CA ASP A 70 -47.95 -35.06 7.59
C ASP A 70 -48.15 -33.60 7.14
N THR A 71 -48.84 -32.78 7.94
CA THR A 71 -49.11 -31.35 7.68
C THR A 71 -48.34 -30.41 8.60
N VAL A 72 -47.57 -30.96 9.56
CA VAL A 72 -46.82 -30.16 10.53
C VAL A 72 -45.49 -29.74 9.93
N GLU A 73 -45.22 -28.43 9.98
CA GLU A 73 -43.89 -27.89 9.72
C GLU A 73 -42.90 -28.40 10.78
N ILE A 74 -41.80 -28.98 10.30
CA ILE A 74 -40.70 -29.57 11.06
C ILE A 74 -39.69 -28.49 11.47
N PHE A 75 -39.63 -27.41 10.71
CA PHE A 75 -38.77 -26.26 10.94
C PHE A 75 -39.63 -25.02 11.20
N PRO A 76 -39.22 -24.09 12.10
CA PRO A 76 -37.89 -23.94 12.70
C PRO A 76 -37.59 -24.84 13.91
N SER A 77 -38.59 -25.51 14.51
CA SER A 77 -38.40 -26.38 15.69
C SER A 77 -39.08 -27.73 15.51
N THR A 78 -38.36 -28.80 15.86
CA THR A 78 -38.84 -30.19 15.81
C THR A 78 -39.71 -30.56 17.01
N GLU A 79 -39.80 -29.73 18.05
CA GLU A 79 -40.49 -30.06 19.31
C GLU A 79 -41.97 -30.42 19.10
N LYS A 80 -42.66 -29.67 18.23
CA LYS A 80 -44.07 -29.94 17.92
C LYS A 80 -44.23 -31.27 17.20
N TYR A 81 -43.36 -31.57 16.24
CA TYR A 81 -43.36 -32.85 15.54
C TYR A 81 -43.07 -34.00 16.52
N ASP A 82 -42.07 -33.85 17.39
CA ASP A 82 -41.68 -34.86 18.37
C ASP A 82 -42.81 -35.15 19.37
N SER A 83 -43.44 -34.11 19.90
CA SER A 83 -44.57 -34.25 20.83
C SER A 83 -45.76 -34.99 20.20
N MET A 84 -46.09 -34.69 18.94
CA MET A 84 -47.15 -35.38 18.21
C MET A 84 -46.78 -36.82 17.87
N ALA A 85 -45.52 -37.08 17.49
CA ALA A 85 -45.03 -38.43 17.26
C ALA A 85 -45.10 -39.28 18.55
N ASN A 86 -44.70 -38.71 19.69
CA ASN A 86 -44.80 -39.36 20.99
C ASN A 86 -46.27 -39.65 21.35
N LEU A 87 -47.18 -38.70 21.14
CA LEU A 87 -48.61 -38.90 21.39
C LEU A 87 -49.19 -40.03 20.52
N ALA A 88 -48.80 -40.11 19.24
CA ALA A 88 -49.22 -41.20 18.36
C ALA A 88 -48.70 -42.56 18.87
N ILE A 89 -47.41 -42.64 19.22
CA ILE A 89 -46.79 -43.85 19.76
C ILE A 89 -47.45 -44.29 21.07
N GLU A 90 -47.70 -43.37 22.00
CA GLU A 90 -48.37 -43.64 23.27
C GLU A 90 -49.81 -44.13 23.06
N SER A 91 -50.52 -43.52 22.11
CA SER A 91 -51.88 -43.92 21.74
C SER A 91 -51.91 -45.35 21.20
N TYR A 92 -51.00 -45.72 20.30
CA TYR A 92 -50.90 -47.11 19.82
C TYR A 92 -50.49 -48.09 20.91
N LYS A 93 -49.52 -47.73 21.77
CA LYS A 93 -49.13 -48.59 22.91
C LYS A 93 -50.29 -48.83 23.87
N LYS A 94 -51.08 -47.79 24.15
CA LYS A 94 -52.30 -47.90 24.96
C LYS A 94 -53.33 -48.79 24.27
N ALA A 95 -53.55 -48.62 22.98
CA ALA A 95 -54.43 -49.49 22.19
C ALA A 95 -53.98 -50.96 22.27
N ILE A 96 -52.70 -51.28 22.03
CA ILE A 96 -52.13 -52.64 22.14
C ILE A 96 -52.43 -53.25 23.52
N SER A 97 -52.23 -52.47 24.59
CA SER A 97 -52.42 -52.95 25.98
C SER A 97 -53.88 -53.30 26.30
N LEU A 98 -54.84 -52.67 25.61
CA LEU A 98 -56.27 -52.86 25.80
C LEU A 98 -56.86 -53.92 24.85
N VAL A 99 -56.19 -54.24 23.73
CA VAL A 99 -56.63 -55.30 22.81
C VAL A 99 -56.36 -56.68 23.43
N ASP A 100 -57.42 -57.35 23.90
CA ASP A 100 -57.43 -58.76 24.26
C ASP A 100 -58.40 -59.58 23.37
N ASP A 101 -58.39 -60.91 23.51
CA ASP A 101 -59.27 -61.77 22.70
C ASP A 101 -60.77 -61.54 23.00
N ARG A 102 -61.11 -60.98 24.16
CA ARG A 102 -62.49 -60.68 24.55
C ARG A 102 -62.96 -59.40 23.87
N GLU A 103 -62.11 -58.39 23.83
CA GLU A 103 -62.34 -57.10 23.18
C GLU A 103 -62.59 -57.29 21.67
N VAL A 104 -61.70 -58.01 20.99
CA VAL A 104 -61.83 -58.29 19.55
C VAL A 104 -63.14 -59.02 19.21
N ARG A 105 -63.62 -59.91 20.09
CA ARG A 105 -64.89 -60.64 19.90
C ARG A 105 -66.12 -59.81 20.22
N LYS A 106 -66.03 -58.89 21.17
CA LYS A 106 -67.14 -58.04 21.61
C LYS A 106 -67.41 -56.91 20.61
N ASN A 107 -66.34 -56.40 20.01
CA ASN A 107 -66.34 -55.21 19.16
C ASN A 107 -65.83 -55.53 17.74
N ASP A 108 -66.22 -56.68 17.19
CA ASP A 108 -65.75 -57.20 15.88
C ASP A 108 -65.98 -56.23 14.71
N ASP A 109 -67.09 -55.48 14.75
CA ASP A 109 -67.42 -54.40 13.79
C ASP A 109 -66.28 -53.36 13.66
N TYR A 110 -65.55 -53.06 14.74
CA TYR A 110 -64.49 -52.06 14.74
C TYR A 110 -63.16 -52.57 14.19
N TYR A 111 -62.99 -53.89 14.12
CA TYR A 111 -61.77 -54.56 13.66
C TYR A 111 -61.97 -55.29 12.33
N MET A 112 -63.05 -54.98 11.59
CA MET A 112 -63.37 -55.63 10.31
C MET A 112 -62.22 -55.58 9.29
N ALA A 113 -61.36 -54.57 9.34
CA ALA A 113 -60.17 -54.45 8.48
C ALA A 113 -59.19 -55.63 8.63
N TYR A 114 -59.20 -56.30 9.78
CA TYR A 114 -58.31 -57.43 10.10
C TYR A 114 -59.00 -58.80 9.88
N ASN A 115 -60.23 -58.81 9.36
CA ASN A 115 -60.96 -60.05 9.16
C ASN A 115 -60.36 -60.86 8.01
N ARG A 116 -59.80 -62.03 8.34
CA ARG A 116 -59.16 -62.91 7.35
C ARG A 116 -59.57 -64.37 7.54
N ARG A 117 -59.44 -65.14 6.46
CA ARG A 117 -59.72 -66.58 6.47
C ARG A 117 -58.61 -67.33 7.18
N ASP A 118 -58.93 -68.03 8.26
CA ASP A 118 -57.98 -68.92 8.92
C ASP A 118 -57.71 -70.14 8.03
N LEU A 119 -56.44 -70.32 7.63
CA LEU A 119 -56.02 -71.39 6.71
C LEU A 119 -56.23 -72.81 7.26
N ARG A 120 -56.28 -72.98 8.59
CA ARG A 120 -56.43 -74.29 9.24
C ARG A 120 -57.90 -74.68 9.43
N THR A 121 -58.77 -73.71 9.69
CA THR A 121 -60.18 -73.96 10.01
C THR A 121 -61.16 -73.54 8.90
N GLY A 122 -60.69 -72.75 7.94
CA GLY A 122 -61.49 -72.23 6.83
C GLY A 122 -62.48 -71.13 7.22
N LYS A 123 -62.61 -70.80 8.51
CA LYS A 123 -63.52 -69.76 9.03
C LYS A 123 -62.87 -68.38 8.95
N PHE A 124 -63.70 -67.38 8.69
CA PHE A 124 -63.32 -65.97 8.81
C PHE A 124 -63.31 -65.58 10.28
N GLY A 125 -62.29 -64.86 10.70
CA GLY A 125 -62.17 -64.34 12.04
C GLY A 125 -61.02 -63.35 12.16
N ILE A 126 -61.10 -62.53 13.18
CA ILE A 126 -60.07 -61.54 13.52
C ILE A 126 -59.22 -62.15 14.63
N LYS A 127 -57.89 -62.20 14.42
CA LYS A 127 -56.96 -62.68 15.46
C LYS A 127 -56.31 -61.47 16.12
N LYS A 128 -56.21 -61.51 17.46
CA LYS A 128 -55.47 -60.52 18.25
C LYS A 128 -54.05 -60.29 17.71
N SER A 129 -53.35 -61.35 17.31
CA SER A 129 -51.99 -61.27 16.77
C SER A 129 -51.88 -60.34 15.55
N ASP A 130 -52.92 -60.25 14.73
CA ASP A 130 -52.89 -59.46 13.50
C ASP A 130 -53.11 -57.98 13.78
N VAL A 131 -54.01 -57.69 14.72
CA VAL A 131 -54.24 -56.34 15.23
C VAL A 131 -52.98 -55.83 15.94
N HIS A 132 -52.38 -56.66 16.81
CA HIS A 132 -51.12 -56.32 17.49
C HIS A 132 -49.99 -56.08 16.50
N LEU A 133 -49.80 -56.96 15.51
CA LEU A 133 -48.77 -56.79 14.49
C LEU A 133 -48.95 -55.50 13.70
N ASP A 134 -50.17 -55.14 13.31
CA ASP A 134 -50.44 -53.88 12.62
C ASP A 134 -50.08 -52.67 13.50
N TYR A 135 -50.50 -52.67 14.78
CA TYR A 135 -50.19 -51.57 15.70
C TYR A 135 -48.69 -51.46 15.97
N GLU A 136 -47.98 -52.59 16.10
CA GLU A 136 -46.51 -52.62 16.23
C GLU A 136 -45.83 -52.05 14.98
N ASN A 137 -46.31 -52.40 13.78
CA ASN A 137 -45.80 -51.82 12.53
C ASN A 137 -46.04 -50.31 12.48
N LYS A 138 -47.21 -49.82 12.90
CA LYS A 138 -47.50 -48.38 12.99
C LYS A 138 -46.57 -47.66 13.96
N ILE A 139 -46.29 -48.25 15.12
CA ILE A 139 -45.32 -47.71 16.09
C ILE A 139 -43.93 -47.66 15.46
N ALA A 140 -43.50 -48.73 14.79
CA ALA A 140 -42.20 -48.79 14.11
C ALA A 140 -42.07 -47.74 13.00
N ASP A 141 -43.12 -47.54 12.20
CA ASP A 141 -43.17 -46.54 11.13
C ASP A 141 -43.04 -45.11 11.70
N VAL A 142 -43.82 -44.77 12.75
CA VAL A 142 -43.75 -43.45 13.39
C VAL A 142 -42.39 -43.23 14.06
N THR A 143 -41.85 -44.25 14.72
CA THR A 143 -40.53 -44.18 15.37
C THR A 143 -39.43 -43.94 14.35
N THR A 144 -39.41 -44.71 13.25
CA THR A 144 -38.44 -44.55 12.15
C THR A 144 -38.53 -43.15 11.53
N LYS A 145 -39.74 -42.63 11.30
CA LYS A 145 -39.94 -41.29 10.74
C LYS A 145 -39.48 -40.20 11.72
N LYS A 146 -39.76 -40.36 13.02
CA LYS A 146 -39.28 -39.46 14.08
C LYS A 146 -37.75 -39.42 14.16
N GLU A 147 -37.09 -40.57 14.14
CA GLU A 147 -35.63 -40.66 14.14
C GLU A 147 -35.02 -39.96 12.92
N LEU A 148 -35.62 -40.18 11.74
CA LEU A 148 -35.22 -39.51 10.51
C LEU A 148 -35.36 -37.98 10.59
N VAL A 149 -36.46 -37.48 11.15
CA VAL A 149 -36.66 -36.03 11.36
C VAL A 149 -35.61 -35.44 12.30
N ASN A 150 -35.29 -36.14 13.39
CA ASN A 150 -34.24 -35.71 14.32
C ASN A 150 -32.86 -35.69 13.66
N GLU A 151 -32.54 -36.70 12.84
CA GLU A 151 -31.30 -36.74 12.07
C GLU A 151 -31.20 -35.57 11.09
N VAL A 152 -32.28 -35.28 10.34
CA VAL A 152 -32.33 -34.14 9.41
C VAL A 152 -32.14 -32.81 10.15
N HIS A 153 -32.73 -32.66 11.34
CA HIS A 153 -32.56 -31.47 12.16
C HIS A 153 -31.11 -31.29 12.63
N GLN A 154 -30.47 -32.35 13.14
CA GLN A 154 -29.06 -32.32 13.54
C GLN A 154 -28.13 -31.98 12.37
N ILE A 155 -28.39 -32.53 11.18
CA ILE A 155 -27.63 -32.21 9.97
C ILE A 155 -27.82 -30.74 9.62
N LYS A 156 -29.05 -30.21 9.69
CA LYS A 156 -29.32 -28.78 9.45
C LYS A 156 -28.53 -27.89 10.39
N GLU A 157 -28.59 -28.15 11.70
CA GLU A 157 -27.84 -27.38 12.71
C GLU A 157 -26.34 -27.39 12.39
N LYS A 158 -25.78 -28.57 12.10
CA LYS A 158 -24.37 -28.69 11.70
C LYS A 158 -24.04 -27.90 10.44
N THR A 159 -24.93 -27.91 9.44
CA THR A 159 -24.75 -27.13 8.19
C THR A 159 -24.79 -25.63 8.47
N VAL A 160 -25.69 -25.16 9.35
CA VAL A 160 -25.76 -23.76 9.78
C VAL A 160 -24.47 -23.36 10.51
N ASP A 161 -23.99 -24.19 11.44
CA ASP A 161 -22.75 -23.93 12.17
C ASP A 161 -21.54 -23.84 11.24
N GLN A 162 -21.43 -24.75 10.27
CA GLN A 162 -20.36 -24.71 9.26
C GLN A 162 -20.45 -23.47 8.37
N TYR A 163 -21.66 -23.07 8.00
CA TYR A 163 -21.86 -21.82 7.27
C TYR A 163 -21.40 -20.62 8.09
N ASN A 164 -21.75 -20.56 9.38
CA ASN A 164 -21.30 -19.49 10.27
C ASN A 164 -19.78 -19.44 10.42
N ILE A 165 -19.11 -20.60 10.55
CA ILE A 165 -17.64 -20.69 10.56
C ILE A 165 -17.05 -20.15 9.26
N PHE A 166 -17.60 -20.57 8.11
CA PHE A 166 -17.20 -20.07 6.81
C PHE A 166 -17.38 -18.54 6.69
N VAL A 167 -18.55 -18.01 7.07
CA VAL A 167 -18.85 -16.58 7.01
C VAL A 167 -17.89 -15.78 7.87
N ASN A 168 -17.61 -16.21 9.10
CA ASN A 168 -16.66 -15.53 9.97
C ASN A 168 -15.27 -15.46 9.33
N LYS A 169 -14.75 -16.58 8.83
CA LYS A 169 -13.45 -16.60 8.14
C LYS A 169 -13.47 -15.75 6.86
N ALA A 170 -14.55 -15.75 6.11
CA ALA A 170 -14.69 -14.93 4.90
C ALA A 170 -14.74 -13.43 5.23
N VAL A 171 -15.41 -13.02 6.32
CA VAL A 171 -15.40 -11.64 6.81
C VAL A 171 -14.01 -11.24 7.29
N ASP A 172 -13.32 -12.09 8.04
CA ASP A 172 -11.96 -11.83 8.51
C ASP A 172 -10.99 -11.66 7.32
N PHE A 173 -11.11 -12.54 6.32
CA PHE A 173 -10.34 -12.45 5.08
C PHE A 173 -10.67 -11.16 4.31
N TYR A 174 -11.94 -10.89 4.05
CA TYR A 174 -12.39 -9.70 3.31
C TYR A 174 -11.98 -8.39 4.00
N SER A 175 -12.09 -8.32 5.32
CA SER A 175 -11.77 -7.10 6.10
C SER A 175 -10.26 -6.84 6.25
N SER A 176 -9.44 -7.87 6.08
CA SER A 176 -7.97 -7.74 6.10
C SER A 176 -7.41 -6.96 4.91
N TYR A 177 -8.18 -6.86 3.81
CA TYR A 177 -7.76 -6.20 2.58
C TYR A 177 -8.81 -5.19 2.08
N PRO A 178 -8.42 -3.92 1.84
CA PRO A 178 -9.37 -2.90 1.41
C PRO A 178 -9.92 -3.14 0.00
N ASP A 179 -9.14 -3.76 -0.89
CA ASP A 179 -9.58 -4.17 -2.23
C ASP A 179 -8.71 -5.30 -2.79
N GLU A 180 -9.13 -5.81 -3.96
CA GLU A 180 -8.46 -6.89 -4.70
C GLU A 180 -7.00 -6.57 -5.02
N SER A 181 -6.69 -5.32 -5.38
CA SER A 181 -5.33 -4.88 -5.71
C SER A 181 -4.42 -4.98 -4.49
N SER A 182 -4.89 -4.54 -3.31
CA SER A 182 -4.13 -4.68 -2.06
C SER A 182 -3.93 -6.14 -1.67
N PHE A 183 -4.94 -7.00 -1.83
CA PHE A 183 -4.77 -8.43 -1.61
C PHE A 183 -3.70 -9.01 -2.55
N MET A 184 -3.80 -8.74 -3.86
CA MET A 184 -2.84 -9.22 -4.86
C MET A 184 -1.41 -8.76 -4.57
N LEU A 185 -1.21 -7.51 -4.12
CA LEU A 185 0.11 -7.00 -3.76
C LEU A 185 0.68 -7.67 -2.50
N ARG A 186 -0.16 -7.87 -1.48
CA ARG A 186 0.26 -8.45 -0.20
C ARG A 186 0.48 -9.95 -0.28
N ALA A 187 -0.27 -10.65 -1.13
CA ALA A 187 -0.32 -12.10 -1.24
C ALA A 187 1.07 -12.75 -1.15
N ASN A 188 1.37 -13.24 0.06
CA ASN A 188 2.52 -14.07 0.40
C ASN A 188 2.05 -15.53 0.62
N SER A 189 2.90 -16.38 1.19
CA SER A 189 2.51 -17.77 1.51
C SER A 189 1.31 -17.84 2.45
N ASP A 190 1.32 -17.02 3.49
CA ASP A 190 0.36 -17.07 4.60
C ASP A 190 -1.01 -16.53 4.15
N ASP A 191 -1.02 -15.45 3.37
CA ASP A 191 -2.24 -14.88 2.79
C ASP A 191 -2.92 -15.85 1.81
N ARG A 192 -2.11 -16.65 1.09
CA ARG A 192 -2.62 -17.71 0.21
C ARG A 192 -3.17 -18.89 1.00
N GLU A 193 -2.56 -19.25 2.13
CA GLU A 193 -3.12 -20.25 3.03
C GLU A 193 -4.49 -19.83 3.57
N ASP A 194 -4.65 -18.57 3.97
CA ASP A 194 -5.94 -18.01 4.39
C ASP A 194 -6.99 -18.08 3.28
N LEU A 195 -6.64 -17.71 2.05
CA LEU A 195 -7.52 -17.84 0.89
C LEU A 195 -7.97 -19.29 0.65
N LEU A 196 -7.02 -20.24 0.73
CA LEU A 196 -7.31 -21.67 0.54
C LEU A 196 -8.17 -22.23 1.68
N GLU A 197 -8.02 -21.72 2.90
CA GLU A 197 -8.87 -22.08 4.02
C GLU A 197 -10.33 -21.63 3.79
N VAL A 198 -10.56 -20.40 3.30
CA VAL A 198 -11.91 -19.92 2.95
C VAL A 198 -12.55 -20.82 1.88
N ILE A 199 -11.80 -21.17 0.82
CA ILE A 199 -12.27 -22.08 -0.24
C ILE A 199 -12.66 -23.44 0.34
N LYS A 200 -11.81 -23.99 1.23
CA LYS A 200 -12.05 -25.29 1.86
C LYS A 200 -13.33 -25.26 2.70
N LEU A 201 -13.49 -24.27 3.58
CA LEU A 201 -14.68 -24.14 4.42
C LEU A 201 -15.96 -23.99 3.60
N PHE A 202 -15.92 -23.23 2.51
CA PHE A 202 -17.05 -23.10 1.60
C PHE A 202 -17.44 -24.43 0.91
N ASN A 203 -16.45 -25.21 0.46
CA ASN A 203 -16.69 -26.52 -0.14
C ASN A 203 -17.20 -27.55 0.88
N ASP A 204 -16.69 -27.51 2.11
CA ASP A 204 -17.18 -28.33 3.22
C ASP A 204 -18.64 -28.00 3.52
N PHE A 205 -19.00 -26.71 3.58
CA PHE A 205 -20.39 -26.26 3.70
C PHE A 205 -21.26 -26.81 2.55
N LYS A 206 -20.87 -26.64 1.28
CA LYS A 206 -21.63 -27.15 0.11
C LYS A 206 -21.88 -28.65 0.19
N THR A 207 -20.87 -29.40 0.64
CA THR A 207 -20.96 -30.86 0.79
C THR A 207 -21.98 -31.22 1.86
N ASN A 208 -21.92 -30.59 3.03
CA ASN A 208 -22.88 -30.83 4.11
C ASN A 208 -24.30 -30.36 3.76
N TYR A 209 -24.45 -29.26 3.03
CA TYR A 209 -25.75 -28.83 2.51
C TYR A 209 -26.34 -29.84 1.51
N SER A 210 -25.52 -30.44 0.65
CA SER A 210 -25.98 -31.50 -0.25
C SER A 210 -26.48 -32.73 0.51
N ILE A 211 -25.80 -33.12 1.59
CA ILE A 211 -26.21 -34.21 2.48
C ILE A 211 -27.54 -33.86 3.17
N PHE A 212 -27.68 -32.63 3.65
CA PHE A 212 -28.92 -32.11 4.21
C PHE A 212 -30.08 -32.21 3.20
N VAL A 213 -29.88 -31.74 1.97
CA VAL A 213 -30.88 -31.78 0.88
C VAL A 213 -31.31 -33.22 0.56
N GLU A 214 -30.36 -34.13 0.42
CA GLU A 214 -30.65 -35.55 0.14
C GLU A 214 -31.49 -36.16 1.26
N LYS A 215 -31.11 -35.91 2.51
CA LYS A 215 -31.81 -36.43 3.68
C LYS A 215 -33.19 -35.80 3.86
N LEU A 216 -33.33 -34.50 3.62
CA LEU A 216 -34.61 -33.81 3.64
C LEU A 216 -35.56 -34.35 2.56
N LYS A 217 -35.07 -34.61 1.34
CA LYS A 217 -35.86 -35.24 0.26
C LYS A 217 -36.32 -36.66 0.62
N SER A 218 -35.55 -37.40 1.43
CA SER A 218 -35.94 -38.73 1.90
C SER A 218 -37.19 -38.74 2.82
N LEU A 219 -37.55 -37.59 3.43
CA LEU A 219 -38.79 -37.45 4.20
C LEU A 219 -40.05 -37.47 3.32
N ASN A 220 -39.91 -37.28 2.00
CA ASN A 220 -41.00 -37.28 1.02
C ASN A 220 -42.15 -36.32 1.38
N GLN A 221 -41.82 -35.14 1.94
CA GLN A 221 -42.79 -34.10 2.26
C GLN A 221 -42.76 -33.01 1.19
N SER A 222 -43.91 -32.75 0.56
CA SER A 222 -44.05 -31.75 -0.51
C SER A 222 -43.87 -30.31 -0.05
N LEU A 223 -43.85 -30.06 1.26
CA LEU A 223 -43.66 -28.73 1.85
C LEU A 223 -42.21 -28.24 1.71
N TYR A 224 -41.25 -29.13 1.44
CA TYR A 224 -39.83 -28.78 1.37
C TYR A 224 -39.26 -29.06 -0.02
N ASP A 225 -38.82 -28.00 -0.70
CA ASP A 225 -38.05 -28.09 -1.93
C ASP A 225 -36.76 -27.28 -1.79
N PRO A 226 -35.71 -27.88 -1.20
CA PRO A 226 -34.48 -27.16 -0.94
C PRO A 226 -33.63 -27.02 -2.20
N GLU A 227 -33.25 -25.78 -2.48
CA GLU A 227 -32.41 -25.38 -3.61
C GLU A 227 -31.28 -24.48 -3.13
N LEU A 228 -30.06 -24.74 -3.62
CA LEU A 228 -28.90 -23.87 -3.43
C LEU A 228 -28.56 -23.23 -4.76
N LYS A 229 -28.82 -21.93 -4.87
CA LYS A 229 -28.45 -21.12 -6.03
C LYS A 229 -27.13 -20.41 -5.77
N LEU A 230 -26.15 -20.69 -6.63
CA LEU A 230 -24.86 -20.02 -6.58
C LEU A 230 -24.88 -18.78 -7.50
N THR A 231 -24.46 -17.64 -6.96
CA THR A 231 -24.33 -16.37 -7.68
C THR A 231 -22.87 -16.08 -7.96
N THR A 232 -22.58 -15.53 -9.15
CA THR A 232 -21.21 -15.16 -9.51
C THR A 232 -20.75 -13.95 -8.71
N ILE A 233 -19.46 -13.93 -8.37
CA ILE A 233 -18.76 -12.78 -7.79
C ILE A 233 -17.97 -12.13 -8.93
N ASP A 234 -18.32 -10.90 -9.26
CA ASP A 234 -17.67 -10.15 -10.34
C ASP A 234 -16.58 -9.21 -9.81
N ASN A 235 -16.66 -8.80 -8.55
CA ASN A 235 -15.72 -7.87 -7.93
C ASN A 235 -15.53 -8.12 -6.42
N TRP A 236 -14.48 -7.51 -5.86
CA TRP A 236 -14.12 -7.64 -4.45
C TRP A 236 -15.25 -7.25 -3.49
N ASP A 237 -16.01 -6.20 -3.80
CA ASP A 237 -17.09 -5.71 -2.93
C ASP A 237 -18.22 -6.72 -2.75
N GLN A 238 -18.37 -7.64 -3.72
CA GLN A 238 -19.35 -8.73 -3.65
C GLN A 238 -18.88 -9.93 -2.81
N LEU A 239 -17.66 -9.93 -2.27
CA LEU A 239 -17.19 -10.95 -1.30
C LEU A 239 -17.78 -10.78 0.10
N ALA A 240 -18.47 -9.68 0.38
CA ALA A 240 -19.16 -9.52 1.65
C ALA A 240 -20.23 -10.63 1.79
N PRO A 241 -20.19 -11.46 2.84
CA PRO A 241 -21.19 -12.51 3.04
C PRO A 241 -22.59 -11.94 3.23
N LYS A 242 -23.59 -12.62 2.67
CA LYS A 242 -25.00 -12.28 2.87
C LYS A 242 -25.55 -13.06 4.06
N ASP A 243 -26.42 -12.45 4.85
CA ASP A 243 -27.19 -13.19 5.85
C ASP A 243 -28.19 -14.13 5.16
N ILE A 244 -28.22 -15.38 5.60
CA ILE A 244 -29.06 -16.43 5.03
C ILE A 244 -30.00 -16.97 6.10
N ASP A 245 -31.29 -17.02 5.76
CA ASP A 245 -32.27 -17.76 6.54
C ASP A 245 -32.39 -19.20 6.02
N PHE A 246 -31.79 -20.14 6.74
CA PHE A 246 -31.85 -21.58 6.44
C PHE A 246 -33.24 -22.20 6.65
N ASN A 247 -34.24 -21.44 7.12
CA ASN A 247 -35.64 -21.86 7.11
C ASN A 247 -36.31 -21.58 5.77
N ASN A 248 -35.77 -20.64 4.98
CA ASN A 248 -36.15 -20.43 3.61
C ASN A 248 -35.31 -21.38 2.74
N PHE A 249 -35.84 -22.56 2.45
CA PHE A 249 -35.17 -23.64 1.71
C PHE A 249 -34.64 -23.25 0.32
N GLN A 250 -34.96 -22.05 -0.15
CA GLN A 250 -34.45 -21.43 -1.36
C GLN A 250 -33.29 -20.49 -0.98
N ILE A 251 -32.07 -21.02 -0.97
CA ILE A 251 -30.89 -20.33 -0.49
C ILE A 251 -30.06 -19.81 -1.66
N GLU A 252 -29.67 -18.53 -1.62
CA GLU A 252 -28.80 -17.89 -2.60
C GLU A 252 -27.48 -17.45 -1.97
N ILE A 253 -26.35 -17.98 -2.45
CA ILE A 253 -25.00 -17.72 -1.91
C ILE A 253 -24.07 -17.32 -3.04
N GLN A 254 -23.10 -16.47 -2.77
CA GLN A 254 -22.03 -16.19 -3.72
C GLN A 254 -21.11 -17.42 -3.90
N ASP A 255 -20.59 -17.63 -5.10
CA ASP A 255 -19.67 -18.73 -5.42
C ASP A 255 -18.21 -18.36 -5.10
N TYR A 256 -17.87 -18.42 -3.80
CA TYR A 256 -16.53 -18.10 -3.30
C TYR A 256 -15.45 -19.00 -3.90
N ALA A 257 -15.73 -20.30 -4.09
CA ALA A 257 -14.75 -21.23 -4.64
C ALA A 257 -14.28 -20.81 -6.04
N THR A 258 -15.21 -20.54 -6.95
CA THR A 258 -14.86 -20.17 -8.33
C THR A 258 -14.06 -18.87 -8.39
N TYR A 259 -14.49 -17.84 -7.63
CA TYR A 259 -13.82 -16.54 -7.63
C TYR A 259 -12.44 -16.59 -6.98
N LEU A 260 -12.32 -17.18 -5.78
CA LEU A 260 -11.05 -17.21 -5.05
C LEU A 260 -10.00 -18.12 -5.73
N ILE A 261 -10.41 -19.22 -6.39
CA ILE A 261 -9.50 -20.03 -7.21
C ILE A 261 -8.98 -19.23 -8.41
N ALA A 262 -9.84 -18.46 -9.07
CA ALA A 262 -9.42 -17.60 -10.18
C ALA A 262 -8.44 -16.51 -9.71
N LEU A 263 -8.66 -15.98 -8.51
CA LEU A 263 -7.79 -15.00 -7.88
C LEU A 263 -6.42 -15.58 -7.50
N ASP A 264 -6.37 -16.76 -6.88
CA ASP A 264 -5.11 -17.47 -6.58
C ASP A 264 -4.29 -17.72 -7.85
N LYS A 265 -4.96 -18.15 -8.92
CA LYS A 265 -4.32 -18.32 -10.23
C LYS A 265 -3.74 -17.00 -10.77
N ARG A 266 -4.44 -15.89 -10.62
CA ARG A 266 -3.95 -14.57 -11.04
C ARG A 266 -2.73 -14.13 -10.24
N ILE A 267 -2.67 -14.45 -8.94
CA ILE A 267 -1.46 -14.19 -8.15
C ILE A 267 -0.25 -14.93 -8.74
N GLU A 268 -0.41 -16.22 -9.07
CA GLU A 268 0.67 -17.01 -9.67
C GLU A 268 1.05 -16.54 -11.09
N THR A 269 0.08 -16.20 -11.93
CA THR A 269 0.34 -15.90 -13.35
C THR A 269 0.62 -14.42 -13.64
N GLU A 270 0.11 -13.50 -12.82
CA GLU A 270 0.20 -12.06 -13.04
C GLU A 270 1.11 -11.37 -12.01
N VAL A 271 0.94 -11.65 -10.71
CA VAL A 271 1.67 -10.94 -9.65
C VAL A 271 3.10 -11.46 -9.51
N GLN A 272 3.28 -12.77 -9.42
CA GLN A 272 4.58 -13.38 -9.16
C GLN A 272 5.63 -13.06 -10.23
N PRO A 273 5.33 -13.12 -11.55
CA PRO A 273 6.30 -12.76 -12.58
C PRO A 273 6.68 -11.28 -12.53
N ILE A 274 5.73 -10.41 -12.16
CA ILE A 274 5.99 -8.96 -12.02
C ILE A 274 6.87 -8.70 -10.79
N LYS A 275 6.65 -9.39 -9.66
CA LYS A 275 7.54 -9.37 -8.49
C LYS A 275 8.97 -9.77 -8.86
N GLU A 276 9.13 -10.89 -9.56
CA GLU A 276 10.45 -11.39 -9.99
C GLU A 276 11.14 -10.43 -10.96
N LEU A 277 10.40 -9.90 -11.94
CA LEU A 277 10.91 -8.92 -12.90
C LEU A 277 11.30 -7.61 -12.21
N LEU A 278 10.55 -7.19 -11.20
CA LEU A 278 10.87 -6.02 -10.40
C LEU A 278 12.16 -6.21 -9.62
N TYR A 279 12.31 -7.31 -8.88
CA TYR A 279 13.53 -7.60 -8.13
C TYR A 279 14.76 -7.64 -9.03
N LYS A 280 14.62 -8.26 -10.21
CA LYS A 280 15.67 -8.26 -11.23
C LYS A 280 16.00 -6.83 -11.70
N THR A 281 14.99 -6.05 -12.05
CA THR A 281 15.16 -4.67 -12.54
C THR A 281 15.79 -3.77 -11.47
N ASP A 282 15.37 -3.91 -10.21
CA ASP A 282 15.94 -3.15 -9.10
C ASP A 282 17.41 -3.48 -8.84
N ASN A 283 17.76 -4.77 -8.86
CA ASN A 283 19.13 -5.24 -8.75
C ASN A 283 20.00 -4.74 -9.92
N ASP A 284 19.47 -4.77 -11.14
CA ASP A 284 20.15 -4.23 -12.33
C ASP A 284 20.37 -2.71 -12.18
N PHE A 285 19.39 -1.98 -11.64
CA PHE A 285 19.50 -0.54 -11.39
C PHE A 285 20.53 -0.22 -10.31
N ASN A 286 20.52 -0.92 -9.18
CA ASN A 286 21.50 -0.72 -8.11
C ASN A 286 22.93 -1.05 -8.60
N SER A 287 23.06 -2.09 -9.44
CA SER A 287 24.33 -2.46 -10.09
C SER A 287 24.80 -1.43 -11.11
N ALA A 288 23.88 -0.86 -11.88
CA ALA A 288 24.20 0.18 -12.86
C ALA A 288 24.53 1.52 -12.20
N LEU A 289 23.85 1.91 -11.10
CA LEU A 289 24.15 3.12 -10.33
C LEU A 289 25.60 3.08 -9.81
N SER A 290 25.95 2.01 -9.09
CA SER A 290 27.28 1.83 -8.51
C SER A 290 28.39 1.73 -9.57
N PHE A 291 28.10 1.14 -10.73
CA PHE A 291 29.05 1.06 -11.85
C PHE A 291 29.24 2.43 -12.53
N ASN A 292 28.14 3.14 -12.83
CA ASN A 292 28.16 4.41 -13.56
C ASN A 292 28.78 5.56 -12.75
N GLU A 293 28.75 5.49 -11.42
CA GLU A 293 29.48 6.43 -10.55
C GLU A 293 31.00 6.40 -10.78
N LYS A 294 31.56 5.27 -11.24
CA LYS A 294 33.01 5.05 -11.40
C LYS A 294 33.44 4.86 -12.85
N VAL A 295 32.51 4.97 -13.80
CA VAL A 295 32.81 4.73 -15.21
C VAL A 295 33.73 5.82 -15.75
N LYS A 296 34.70 5.42 -16.58
CA LYS A 296 35.70 6.32 -17.19
C LYS A 296 35.42 6.63 -18.66
N ASP A 297 34.50 5.91 -19.26
CA ASP A 297 34.24 5.92 -20.69
C ASP A 297 32.73 5.87 -20.93
N SER A 298 32.22 6.82 -21.72
CA SER A 298 30.80 6.93 -22.04
C SER A 298 30.28 5.70 -22.79
N ALA A 299 31.13 5.00 -23.55
CA ALA A 299 30.73 3.78 -24.26
C ALA A 299 30.41 2.60 -23.33
N LYS A 300 30.81 2.67 -22.06
CA LYS A 300 30.60 1.62 -21.06
C LYS A 300 29.42 1.89 -20.13
N ILE A 301 28.74 3.03 -20.27
CA ILE A 301 27.60 3.39 -19.44
C ILE A 301 26.55 2.29 -19.51
N LYS A 302 26.11 1.81 -18.34
CA LYS A 302 24.99 0.88 -18.26
C LYS A 302 23.69 1.67 -18.30
N GLU A 303 22.88 1.43 -19.33
CA GLU A 303 21.54 1.98 -19.42
C GLU A 303 20.62 1.35 -18.38
N MET A 304 19.69 2.15 -17.87
CA MET A 304 18.63 1.70 -16.97
C MET A 304 17.31 1.82 -17.72
N ASN A 305 16.79 0.69 -18.18
CA ASN A 305 15.54 0.62 -18.91
C ASN A 305 14.52 -0.16 -18.06
N ILE A 306 13.34 0.42 -17.86
CA ILE A 306 12.22 -0.27 -17.22
C ILE A 306 11.53 -1.08 -18.31
N PRO A 307 11.44 -2.43 -18.19
CA PRO A 307 10.71 -3.24 -19.16
C PRO A 307 9.25 -2.80 -19.28
N GLU A 308 8.72 -2.75 -20.51
CA GLU A 308 7.32 -2.32 -20.74
C GLU A 308 6.32 -3.27 -20.06
N GLU A 309 6.67 -4.55 -19.96
CA GLU A 309 5.91 -5.57 -19.23
C GLU A 309 5.81 -5.24 -17.73
N LEU A 310 6.94 -4.83 -17.12
CA LEU A 310 6.98 -4.42 -15.71
C LEU A 310 6.14 -3.16 -15.49
N LYS A 311 6.26 -2.17 -16.37
CA LYS A 311 5.47 -0.94 -16.31
C LYS A 311 3.97 -1.23 -16.32
N LYS A 312 3.50 -1.99 -17.31
CA LYS A 312 2.07 -2.36 -17.42
C LYS A 312 1.59 -3.19 -16.24
N GLY A 313 2.42 -4.12 -15.76
CA GLY A 313 2.10 -4.92 -14.58
C GLY A 313 1.93 -4.07 -13.33
N LEU A 314 2.87 -3.13 -13.09
CA LEU A 314 2.80 -2.21 -11.96
C LEU A 314 1.62 -1.23 -12.07
N GLU A 315 1.33 -0.69 -13.26
CA GLU A 315 0.17 0.19 -13.48
C GLU A 315 -1.17 -0.51 -13.21
N ASN A 316 -1.25 -1.81 -13.48
CA ASN A 316 -2.44 -2.61 -13.22
C ASN A 316 -2.60 -2.99 -11.74
N LEU A 317 -1.49 -3.28 -11.04
CA LEU A 317 -1.50 -3.72 -9.65
C LEU A 317 -1.51 -2.54 -8.65
N ASP A 318 -0.72 -1.51 -8.91
CA ASP A 318 -0.59 -0.28 -8.12
C ASP A 318 -1.12 0.91 -8.94
N LYS A 319 -2.40 1.23 -8.75
CA LYS A 319 -3.07 2.36 -9.43
C LYS A 319 -2.39 3.70 -9.18
N GLN A 320 -1.65 3.84 -8.07
CA GLN A 320 -0.96 5.10 -7.73
C GLN A 320 0.45 5.18 -8.33
N ASN A 321 0.97 4.07 -8.86
CA ASN A 321 2.27 3.98 -9.53
C ASN A 321 3.46 4.34 -8.66
N VAL A 322 3.37 4.16 -7.34
CA VAL A 322 4.43 4.48 -6.38
C VAL A 322 5.69 3.69 -6.70
N VAL A 323 5.56 2.39 -6.94
CA VAL A 323 6.70 1.51 -7.27
C VAL A 323 7.34 1.91 -8.60
N TYR A 324 6.51 2.16 -9.61
CA TYR A 324 6.99 2.58 -10.93
C TYR A 324 7.71 3.94 -10.85
N ASN A 325 7.17 4.89 -10.08
CA ASN A 325 7.77 6.20 -9.87
C ASN A 325 9.09 6.11 -9.10
N LEU A 326 9.26 5.16 -8.17
CA LEU A 326 10.54 4.87 -7.53
C LEU A 326 11.62 4.38 -8.53
N LEU A 327 11.24 3.52 -9.48
CA LEU A 327 12.17 3.11 -10.54
C LEU A 327 12.55 4.29 -11.45
N ARG A 328 11.57 5.14 -11.81
CA ARG A 328 11.84 6.37 -12.58
C ARG A 328 12.75 7.32 -11.82
N TYR A 329 12.55 7.46 -10.51
CA TYR A 329 13.42 8.23 -9.64
C TYR A 329 14.86 7.70 -9.71
N LYS A 330 15.08 6.38 -9.61
CA LYS A 330 16.42 5.77 -9.78
C LYS A 330 17.04 6.05 -11.16
N GLN A 331 16.26 6.04 -12.24
CA GLN A 331 16.75 6.44 -13.58
C GLN A 331 17.20 7.90 -13.62
N LEU A 332 16.43 8.83 -13.02
CA LEU A 332 16.79 10.25 -12.92
C LEU A 332 18.04 10.46 -12.06
N LYS A 333 18.17 9.70 -10.96
CA LYS A 333 19.35 9.68 -10.10
C LYS A 333 20.59 9.23 -10.86
N ASN A 334 20.50 8.17 -11.66
CA ASN A 334 21.60 7.71 -12.51
C ASN A 334 22.04 8.77 -13.54
N LYS A 335 21.07 9.38 -14.24
CA LYS A 335 21.33 10.47 -15.18
C LYS A 335 22.06 11.63 -14.51
N SER A 336 21.73 11.93 -13.26
CA SER A 336 22.35 12.99 -12.49
C SER A 336 23.74 12.63 -11.99
N ASN A 337 23.96 11.39 -11.58
CA ASN A 337 25.29 10.89 -11.21
C ASN A 337 26.25 10.94 -12.41
N LEU A 338 25.77 10.57 -13.60
CA LEU A 338 26.58 10.59 -14.83
C LEU A 338 27.09 11.99 -15.17
N ILE A 339 26.24 13.03 -15.06
CA ILE A 339 26.65 14.40 -15.38
C ILE A 339 27.65 14.97 -14.37
N THR A 340 27.63 14.48 -13.13
CA THR A 340 28.62 14.86 -12.10
C THR A 340 29.92 14.05 -12.12
N ASN A 341 30.02 13.03 -12.98
CA ASN A 341 31.20 12.18 -13.05
C ASN A 341 32.33 12.91 -13.77
N VAL A 342 33.36 13.31 -13.01
CA VAL A 342 34.54 14.04 -13.52
C VAL A 342 35.30 13.28 -14.61
N ASN A 343 35.25 11.94 -14.62
CA ASN A 343 35.91 11.16 -15.67
C ASN A 343 35.18 11.27 -17.01
N LEU A 344 33.85 11.44 -16.99
CA LEU A 344 33.03 11.62 -18.20
C LEU A 344 32.97 13.09 -18.63
N PHE A 345 33.00 14.01 -17.66
CA PHE A 345 32.98 15.45 -17.88
C PHE A 345 34.22 16.10 -17.25
N PRO A 346 35.41 16.01 -17.88
CA PRO A 346 36.65 16.58 -17.35
C PRO A 346 36.57 18.09 -17.07
N VAL A 347 35.68 18.80 -17.78
CA VAL A 347 35.37 20.22 -17.59
C VAL A 347 34.95 20.56 -16.15
N LEU A 348 34.45 19.59 -15.38
CA LEU A 348 34.12 19.78 -13.98
C LEU A 348 35.35 20.00 -13.09
N ALA A 349 36.50 19.41 -13.46
CA ALA A 349 37.79 19.60 -12.80
C ALA A 349 38.63 20.73 -13.43
N ASP A 350 38.32 21.11 -14.68
CA ASP A 350 39.01 22.18 -15.37
C ASP A 350 38.48 23.56 -14.92
N SER A 351 39.26 24.26 -14.10
CA SER A 351 38.95 25.63 -13.68
C SER A 351 38.99 26.65 -14.81
N SER A 352 39.59 26.33 -15.96
CA SER A 352 39.80 27.28 -17.06
C SER A 352 38.59 27.40 -18.00
N ASN A 353 37.68 26.43 -18.00
CA ASN A 353 36.51 26.41 -18.89
C ASN A 353 35.20 26.69 -18.15
N ILE A 354 35.09 27.92 -17.64
CA ILE A 354 33.96 28.37 -16.80
C ILE A 354 32.62 28.25 -17.53
N TYR A 355 32.57 28.57 -18.83
CA TYR A 355 31.34 28.52 -19.62
C TYR A 355 30.76 27.10 -19.72
N GLN A 356 31.56 26.12 -20.18
CA GLN A 356 31.10 24.74 -20.29
C GLN A 356 30.81 24.14 -18.91
N ARG A 357 31.63 24.47 -17.89
CA ARG A 357 31.40 24.01 -16.52
C ARG A 357 30.07 24.51 -15.97
N THR A 358 29.71 25.76 -16.24
CA THR A 358 28.43 26.33 -15.80
C THR A 358 27.26 25.68 -16.51
N ASN A 359 27.36 25.40 -17.81
CA ASN A 359 26.32 24.69 -18.54
C ASN A 359 26.09 23.28 -17.97
N VAL A 360 27.15 22.55 -17.63
CA VAL A 360 27.07 21.23 -16.99
C VAL A 360 26.44 21.33 -15.58
N VAL A 361 26.83 22.34 -14.78
CA VAL A 361 26.26 22.57 -13.44
C VAL A 361 24.78 22.96 -13.51
N LYS A 362 24.38 23.80 -14.49
CA LYS A 362 22.98 24.18 -14.74
C LYS A 362 22.14 23.00 -15.20
N GLU A 363 22.68 22.14 -16.06
CA GLU A 363 22.00 20.91 -16.44
C GLU A 363 21.87 19.95 -15.22
N TYR A 364 22.88 19.89 -14.35
CA TYR A 364 22.78 19.12 -13.11
C TYR A 364 21.72 19.68 -12.15
N GLU A 365 21.60 21.01 -12.02
CA GLU A 365 20.54 21.67 -11.26
C GLU A 365 19.15 21.28 -11.77
N ASN A 366 18.92 21.35 -13.09
CA ASN A 366 17.66 20.96 -13.70
C ASN A 366 17.31 19.48 -13.41
N ARG A 367 18.30 18.57 -13.50
CA ARG A 367 18.08 17.15 -13.19
C ARG A 367 17.83 16.88 -11.70
N LEU A 368 18.37 17.72 -10.81
CA LEU A 368 18.03 17.68 -9.38
C LEU A 368 16.61 18.18 -9.13
N ALA A 369 16.14 19.20 -9.87
CA ALA A 369 14.76 19.66 -9.82
C ALA A 369 13.79 18.55 -10.26
N ASP A 370 14.05 17.87 -11.39
CA ASP A 370 13.24 16.74 -11.86
C ASP A 370 13.16 15.60 -10.83
N GLN A 371 14.29 15.29 -10.16
CA GLN A 371 14.32 14.31 -9.07
C GLN A 371 13.49 14.75 -7.86
N LEU A 372 13.57 16.02 -7.49
CA LEU A 372 12.85 16.58 -6.36
C LEU A 372 11.34 16.63 -6.64
N GLU A 373 10.93 16.92 -7.87
CA GLU A 373 9.53 16.83 -8.28
C GLU A 373 9.03 15.38 -8.18
N MET A 374 9.80 14.42 -8.69
CA MET A 374 9.45 13.00 -8.63
C MET A 374 9.33 12.50 -7.19
N ILE A 375 10.28 12.80 -6.30
CA ILE A 375 10.22 12.35 -4.91
C ILE A 375 9.04 12.99 -4.15
N LYS A 376 8.70 14.25 -4.45
CA LYS A 376 7.53 14.93 -3.89
C LYS A 376 6.21 14.35 -4.40
N LEU A 377 6.16 13.95 -5.66
CA LEU A 377 5.00 13.23 -6.21
C LEU A 377 4.79 11.92 -5.45
N ILE A 378 5.85 11.12 -5.27
CA ILE A 378 5.77 9.85 -4.54
C ILE A 378 5.32 10.09 -3.08
N ASP A 379 5.94 11.06 -2.40
CA ASP A 379 5.57 11.47 -1.04
C ASP A 379 4.08 11.84 -0.91
N SER A 380 3.53 12.54 -1.90
CA SER A 380 2.10 12.92 -1.91
C SER A 380 1.12 11.76 -2.14
N GLN A 381 1.61 10.65 -2.73
CA GLN A 381 0.81 9.47 -3.02
C GLN A 381 0.79 8.50 -1.83
N ILE A 382 1.81 8.54 -0.96
CA ILE A 382 1.92 7.56 0.12
C ILE A 382 0.89 7.82 1.22
N ASN A 383 0.13 6.78 1.51
CA ASN A 383 -0.79 6.67 2.64
C ASN A 383 -0.52 5.35 3.38
N ASP A 384 -1.16 5.15 4.54
CA ASP A 384 -0.90 3.98 5.39
C ASP A 384 -1.21 2.65 4.69
N ARG A 385 -2.17 2.65 3.77
CA ARG A 385 -2.46 1.50 2.91
C ARG A 385 -1.26 1.17 2.01
N ILE A 386 -0.72 2.15 1.28
CA ILE A 386 0.44 1.94 0.40
C ILE A 386 1.65 1.48 1.19
N LYS A 387 1.89 2.03 2.40
CA LYS A 387 3.01 1.59 3.25
C LYS A 387 2.91 0.11 3.57
N THR A 388 1.70 -0.35 3.88
CA THR A 388 1.43 -1.76 4.20
C THR A 388 1.58 -2.64 2.96
N ASP A 389 0.96 -2.23 1.84
CA ASP A 389 1.03 -2.94 0.55
C ASP A 389 2.49 -3.08 0.09
N PHE A 390 3.27 -1.99 0.18
CA PHE A 390 4.67 -1.96 -0.19
C PHE A 390 5.55 -2.82 0.72
N ALA A 391 5.35 -2.74 2.04
CA ALA A 391 6.14 -3.53 2.99
C ALA A 391 5.98 -5.04 2.77
N ALA A 392 4.77 -5.49 2.43
CA ALA A 392 4.47 -6.88 2.09
C ALA A 392 4.99 -7.26 0.69
N TYR A 393 4.90 -6.35 -0.29
CA TYR A 393 5.35 -6.63 -1.65
C TYR A 393 6.87 -6.80 -1.78
N PHE A 394 7.64 -6.11 -0.94
CA PHE A 394 9.11 -6.07 -0.99
C PHE A 394 9.83 -6.78 0.18
N ASP A 395 9.14 -7.69 0.88
CA ASP A 395 9.67 -8.47 2.01
C ASP A 395 10.48 -7.63 3.02
N GLY A 396 9.83 -6.64 3.64
CA GLY A 396 10.46 -5.87 4.72
C GLY A 396 11.55 -4.91 4.24
N PHE A 397 11.24 -4.13 3.20
CA PHE A 397 12.11 -3.06 2.69
C PHE A 397 12.62 -2.13 3.82
N GLU A 398 13.94 -2.16 4.07
CA GLU A 398 14.61 -1.33 5.06
C GLU A 398 15.57 -0.31 4.40
N PRO A 399 15.52 0.98 4.80
CA PRO A 399 14.54 1.59 5.70
C PRO A 399 13.14 1.63 5.07
N SER A 400 12.07 1.79 5.87
CA SER A 400 10.69 1.86 5.36
C SER A 400 10.56 2.88 4.22
N ILE A 401 9.59 2.69 3.31
CA ILE A 401 9.40 3.57 2.15
C ILE A 401 9.31 5.05 2.56
N ASP A 402 8.60 5.37 3.64
CA ASP A 402 8.53 6.72 4.21
C ASP A 402 9.90 7.25 4.63
N ALA A 403 10.67 6.43 5.36
CA ALA A 403 11.98 6.83 5.83
C ALA A 403 12.95 7.01 4.65
N TYR A 404 12.89 6.14 3.64
CA TYR A 404 13.65 6.26 2.41
C TYR A 404 13.33 7.57 1.68
N ILE A 405 12.05 7.86 1.45
CA ILE A 405 11.59 9.05 0.72
C ILE A 405 11.93 10.33 1.47
N ASN A 406 11.69 10.38 2.77
CA ASN A 406 12.04 11.55 3.58
C ASN A 406 13.55 11.80 3.59
N THR A 407 14.35 10.75 3.65
CA THR A 407 15.81 10.83 3.59
C THR A 407 16.27 11.36 2.23
N GLU A 408 15.80 10.76 1.14
CA GLU A 408 16.17 11.17 -0.22
C GLU A 408 15.68 12.60 -0.52
N LYS A 409 14.46 12.96 -0.12
CA LYS A 409 13.91 14.33 -0.24
C LYS A 409 14.79 15.35 0.48
N THR A 410 15.16 15.08 1.74
CA THR A 410 16.05 15.98 2.52
C THR A 410 17.43 16.12 1.86
N ILE A 411 17.99 15.02 1.35
CA ILE A 411 19.27 15.03 0.65
C ILE A 411 19.17 15.87 -0.64
N LEU A 412 18.10 15.69 -1.41
CA LEU A 412 17.87 16.40 -2.67
C LEU A 412 17.62 17.88 -2.45
N GLU A 413 16.84 18.28 -1.45
CA GLU A 413 16.59 19.69 -1.14
C GLU A 413 17.90 20.43 -0.82
N LYS A 414 18.74 19.85 0.04
CA LYS A 414 20.06 20.42 0.36
C LYS A 414 20.99 20.47 -0.84
N LYS A 415 21.03 19.41 -1.66
CA LYS A 415 21.85 19.37 -2.88
C LYS A 415 21.38 20.39 -3.90
N TYR A 416 20.07 20.50 -4.10
CA TYR A 416 19.47 21.44 -5.04
C TYR A 416 19.74 22.89 -4.61
N GLU A 417 19.57 23.22 -3.34
CA GLU A 417 19.86 24.56 -2.81
C GLU A 417 21.34 24.93 -3.03
N SER A 418 22.27 24.04 -2.61
CA SER A 418 23.71 24.27 -2.78
C SER A 418 24.13 24.37 -4.26
N VAL A 419 23.55 23.57 -5.14
CA VAL A 419 23.84 23.65 -6.59
C VAL A 419 23.22 24.91 -7.19
N SER A 420 22.02 25.31 -6.78
CA SER A 420 21.36 26.53 -7.28
C SER A 420 22.10 27.80 -6.86
N GLU A 421 22.61 27.86 -5.64
CA GLU A 421 23.51 28.94 -5.20
C GLU A 421 24.77 28.98 -6.07
N LYS A 422 25.42 27.83 -6.28
CA LYS A 422 26.60 27.73 -7.14
C LYS A 422 26.30 28.09 -8.59
N THR A 423 25.17 27.70 -9.15
CA THR A 423 24.76 28.11 -10.50
C THR A 423 24.62 29.62 -10.58
N LYS A 424 23.99 30.28 -9.59
CA LYS A 424 23.85 31.74 -9.57
C LYS A 424 25.20 32.45 -9.50
N GLU A 425 26.12 31.96 -8.67
CA GLU A 425 27.50 32.47 -8.62
C GLU A 425 28.18 32.35 -9.99
N MET A 426 28.11 31.17 -10.60
CA MET A 426 28.71 30.92 -11.92
C MET A 426 28.01 31.71 -13.06
N GLU A 427 26.72 31.98 -12.96
CA GLU A 427 25.98 32.83 -13.90
C GLU A 427 26.41 34.29 -13.81
N ILE A 428 26.70 34.79 -12.59
CA ILE A 428 27.30 36.12 -12.40
C ILE A 428 28.70 36.14 -13.03
N ASP A 429 29.50 35.10 -12.81
CA ASP A 429 30.84 35.00 -13.40
C ASP A 429 30.78 34.98 -14.94
N ILE A 430 29.83 34.24 -15.53
CA ILE A 430 29.64 34.17 -16.99
C ILE A 430 29.30 35.53 -17.62
N GLN A 431 28.61 36.43 -16.90
CA GLN A 431 28.26 37.75 -17.44
C GLN A 431 29.49 38.61 -17.79
N TYR A 432 30.67 38.26 -17.28
CA TYR A 432 31.93 38.92 -17.61
C TYR A 432 32.63 38.32 -18.85
N PHE A 433 32.08 37.27 -19.46
CA PHE A 433 32.58 36.63 -20.69
C PHE A 433 31.65 36.96 -21.87
N VAL A 434 32.21 37.28 -23.03
CA VAL A 434 31.46 37.83 -24.18
C VAL A 434 31.21 36.76 -25.26
N THR A 435 32.03 35.70 -25.31
CA THR A 435 31.87 34.56 -26.25
C THR A 435 32.22 33.21 -25.63
N ASP A 436 31.64 32.12 -26.19
CA ASP A 436 31.95 30.71 -25.87
C ASP A 436 33.45 30.34 -26.08
N GLN A 437 34.24 31.22 -26.72
CA GLN A 437 35.67 31.06 -27.00
C GLN A 437 36.57 31.90 -26.07
N ASP A 438 36.02 32.75 -25.21
CA ASP A 438 36.79 33.63 -24.31
C ASP A 438 37.49 32.85 -23.17
N THR A 439 37.33 31.53 -23.11
CA THR A 439 38.12 30.62 -22.29
C THR A 439 39.48 30.36 -22.93
N ILE A 440 40.36 31.36 -22.95
CA ILE A 440 41.78 31.18 -23.23
C ILE A 440 42.57 31.46 -21.96
N TYR A 441 43.17 30.41 -21.41
CA TYR A 441 44.29 30.53 -20.50
C TYR A 441 45.45 31.20 -21.24
N ILE A 442 45.82 32.41 -20.84
CA ILE A 442 47.12 32.97 -21.21
C ILE A 442 48.15 32.18 -20.42
N THR A 443 48.74 31.17 -21.07
CA THR A 443 49.99 30.54 -20.66
C THR A 443 50.94 31.65 -20.17
N PRO A 444 51.65 31.47 -19.04
CA PRO A 444 52.47 32.52 -18.43
C PRO A 444 53.24 33.29 -19.49
N ILE A 445 53.12 34.63 -19.44
CA ILE A 445 53.82 35.59 -20.30
C ILE A 445 55.33 35.43 -20.07
N ASN A 446 55.88 34.37 -20.63
CA ASN A 446 57.28 33.97 -20.56
C ASN A 446 57.59 33.05 -21.75
N ALA A 447 57.29 33.50 -22.97
CA ALA A 447 57.86 32.94 -24.20
C ALA A 447 57.65 33.79 -25.48
N ALA A 448 57.53 35.13 -25.41
CA ALA A 448 57.45 35.92 -26.66
C ALA A 448 57.83 37.42 -26.59
N ALA A 449 58.47 37.92 -25.54
CA ALA A 449 58.82 39.34 -25.42
C ALA A 449 60.35 39.59 -25.35
N ASN A 450 61.12 38.93 -26.22
CA ASN A 450 62.52 39.29 -26.47
C ASN A 450 62.66 39.95 -27.85
N LYS A 451 61.85 40.99 -28.09
CA LYS A 451 62.09 42.00 -29.13
C LYS A 451 61.79 43.39 -28.58
N GLY A 452 62.81 44.02 -27.99
CA GLY A 452 63.11 45.46 -27.96
C GLY A 452 62.15 46.45 -27.29
N ASP A 453 60.83 46.30 -27.45
CA ASP A 453 59.88 47.41 -27.22
C ASP A 453 58.80 47.12 -26.18
N LYS A 454 58.71 45.90 -25.64
CA LYS A 454 57.78 45.57 -24.55
C LYS A 454 58.39 44.54 -23.62
N TYR A 455 58.43 44.81 -22.33
CA TYR A 455 58.86 43.86 -21.31
C TYR A 455 58.00 44.04 -20.04
N ILE A 456 57.62 42.93 -19.38
CA ILE A 456 57.06 42.95 -18.02
C ILE A 456 58.18 42.49 -17.10
N LEU A 457 58.48 43.26 -16.05
CA LEU A 457 59.56 42.97 -15.10
C LEU A 457 59.08 42.20 -13.89
N ASP A 458 57.88 42.52 -13.41
CA ASP A 458 57.36 41.99 -12.15
C ASP A 458 55.83 42.00 -12.15
N LEU A 459 55.25 41.14 -11.32
CA LEU A 459 53.81 40.98 -11.14
C LEU A 459 53.50 40.84 -9.65
N ILE A 460 52.64 41.70 -9.12
CA ILE A 460 52.15 41.60 -7.74
C ILE A 460 50.66 41.26 -7.80
N GLU A 461 50.30 40.12 -7.22
CA GLU A 461 48.92 39.69 -7.07
C GLU A 461 48.33 40.32 -5.81
N SER A 462 47.18 41.00 -5.97
CA SER A 462 46.38 41.50 -4.86
C SER A 462 45.02 40.80 -4.86
N ASN A 463 44.27 40.89 -3.75
CA ASN A 463 42.97 40.24 -3.59
C ASN A 463 41.94 40.57 -4.70
N SER A 464 42.11 41.66 -5.45
CA SER A 464 41.14 42.09 -6.48
C SER A 464 41.74 42.56 -7.81
N SER A 465 43.06 42.50 -7.99
CA SER A 465 43.74 42.86 -9.23
C SER A 465 45.16 42.31 -9.35
N LEU A 466 45.69 42.35 -10.56
CA LEU A 466 47.09 42.10 -10.87
C LEU A 466 47.79 43.43 -11.16
N LEU A 467 48.82 43.74 -10.37
CA LEU A 467 49.71 44.87 -10.64
C LEU A 467 50.81 44.42 -11.59
N MET A 468 50.92 45.11 -12.72
CA MET A 468 51.86 44.82 -13.79
C MET A 468 52.82 45.98 -13.96
N VAL A 469 54.11 45.67 -14.10
CA VAL A 469 55.13 46.69 -14.35
C VAL A 469 56.10 46.26 -15.42
N GLY A 470 56.69 47.24 -16.08
CA GLY A 470 57.68 46.96 -17.09
C GLY A 470 57.99 48.17 -17.93
N SER A 471 58.27 47.93 -19.21
CA SER A 471 58.43 48.99 -20.18
C SER A 471 57.64 48.73 -21.43
N TRP A 472 57.15 49.82 -21.99
CA TRP A 472 56.47 49.89 -23.26
C TRP A 472 57.19 50.98 -24.07
N GLN A 473 57.67 50.65 -25.27
CA GLN A 473 58.42 51.56 -26.16
C GLN A 473 59.57 52.27 -25.43
N LYS A 474 60.30 51.53 -24.58
CA LYS A 474 61.41 52.05 -23.74
C LYS A 474 60.98 53.06 -22.66
N LYS A 475 59.67 53.27 -22.44
CA LYS A 475 59.14 54.06 -21.32
C LYS A 475 58.73 53.12 -20.18
N PRO A 476 59.13 53.35 -18.92
CA PRO A 476 58.64 52.55 -17.81
C PRO A 476 57.13 52.77 -17.61
N PHE A 477 56.41 51.70 -17.27
CA PHE A 477 54.98 51.79 -16.94
C PHE A 477 54.65 50.96 -15.71
N VAL A 478 53.55 51.37 -15.08
CA VAL A 478 52.87 50.65 -14.00
C VAL A 478 51.40 50.59 -14.34
N ALA A 479 50.80 49.41 -14.32
CA ALA A 479 49.40 49.20 -14.67
C ALA A 479 48.71 48.31 -13.64
N ASN A 480 47.42 48.58 -13.42
CA ASN A 480 46.52 47.72 -12.67
C ASN A 480 45.59 47.01 -13.67
N ALA A 481 45.69 45.68 -13.73
CA ALA A 481 44.84 44.84 -14.55
C ALA A 481 43.83 44.08 -13.69
N GLY A 482 42.57 44.01 -14.13
CA GLY A 482 41.61 43.07 -13.55
C GLY A 482 42.02 41.62 -13.79
N PHE A 483 41.37 40.67 -13.12
CA PHE A 483 41.57 39.23 -13.38
C PHE A 483 41.13 38.80 -14.79
N ASP A 484 40.40 39.66 -15.52
CA ASP A 484 40.12 39.54 -16.96
C ASP A 484 41.25 40.08 -17.85
N MET A 485 42.40 40.43 -17.26
CA MET A 485 43.58 41.05 -17.86
C MET A 485 43.31 42.38 -18.61
N LYS A 486 42.15 43.01 -18.40
CA LYS A 486 41.91 44.37 -18.90
C LYS A 486 42.59 45.36 -17.97
N ILE A 487 43.43 46.21 -18.55
CA ILE A 487 44.04 47.33 -17.85
C ILE A 487 42.92 48.28 -17.44
N LYS A 488 42.63 48.35 -16.14
CA LYS A 488 41.64 49.26 -15.58
C LYS A 488 42.23 50.65 -15.43
N ASN A 489 43.46 50.74 -14.93
CA ASN A 489 44.22 51.97 -14.74
C ASN A 489 45.68 51.77 -15.17
N HIS A 490 46.32 52.81 -15.73
CA HIS A 490 47.74 52.76 -16.08
C HIS A 490 48.41 54.11 -15.86
N LEU A 491 49.68 54.07 -15.43
CA LEU A 491 50.59 55.19 -15.34
C LEU A 491 51.80 54.91 -16.23
N ILE A 492 52.00 55.78 -17.22
CA ILE A 492 53.21 55.75 -18.06
C ILE A 492 54.12 56.88 -17.61
N ILE A 493 55.37 56.54 -17.32
CA ILE A 493 56.41 57.52 -17.07
C ILE A 493 57.08 57.81 -18.40
N GLU A 494 56.96 59.04 -18.89
CA GLU A 494 57.46 59.43 -20.20
C GLU A 494 58.97 59.70 -20.25
N ASP A 495 59.76 58.96 -19.48
CA ASP A 495 61.20 59.12 -19.42
C ASP A 495 61.90 57.82 -19.83
N THR A 496 62.50 57.83 -21.02
CA THR A 496 63.23 56.68 -21.56
C THR A 496 64.61 56.50 -20.93
N THR A 497 65.06 57.46 -20.11
CA THR A 497 66.33 57.39 -19.38
C THR A 497 66.20 56.66 -18.06
N LEU A 498 64.99 56.20 -17.69
CA LEU A 498 64.70 55.47 -16.46
C LEU A 498 64.21 54.05 -16.75
N ASN A 499 64.56 53.10 -15.88
CA ASN A 499 64.00 51.75 -15.84
C ASN A 499 63.39 51.45 -14.47
N VAL A 500 62.31 50.68 -14.42
CA VAL A 500 61.79 50.14 -13.15
C VAL A 500 62.80 49.14 -12.61
N LYS A 501 63.22 49.33 -11.36
CA LYS A 501 64.22 48.48 -10.70
C LYS A 501 63.62 47.54 -9.67
N LYS A 502 62.69 48.03 -8.85
CA LYS A 502 62.03 47.26 -7.79
C LYS A 502 60.66 47.82 -7.50
N ILE A 503 59.74 46.95 -7.06
CA ILE A 503 58.42 47.32 -6.56
C ILE A 503 58.19 46.64 -5.24
N LEU A 504 57.49 47.34 -4.36
CA LEU A 504 57.09 46.84 -3.05
C LEU A 504 55.59 47.07 -2.85
N ASP A 505 54.89 46.03 -2.44
CA ASP A 505 53.51 46.11 -1.96
C ASP A 505 53.49 46.59 -0.50
N LEU A 506 52.76 47.67 -0.25
CA LEU A 506 52.61 48.29 1.05
C LEU A 506 51.13 48.35 1.46
N ASN A 507 50.43 47.21 1.43
CA ASN A 507 49.07 47.01 1.95
C ASN A 507 48.10 48.10 1.48
N ASN A 508 47.75 48.06 0.18
CA ASN A 508 46.87 48.97 -0.59
C ASN A 508 47.58 50.11 -1.34
N ASN A 509 48.90 50.26 -1.20
CA ASN A 509 49.69 51.21 -1.97
C ASN A 509 50.93 50.52 -2.53
N VAL A 510 51.54 51.12 -3.54
CA VAL A 510 52.68 50.56 -4.27
C VAL A 510 53.84 51.55 -4.23
N LEU A 511 55.03 51.07 -3.85
CA LEU A 511 56.25 51.86 -3.97
C LEU A 511 57.06 51.34 -5.16
N VAL A 512 57.35 52.22 -6.12
CA VAL A 512 58.06 51.89 -7.35
C VAL A 512 59.39 52.65 -7.38
N ASN A 513 60.49 51.91 -7.53
CA ASN A 513 61.81 52.50 -7.72
C ASN A 513 62.19 52.50 -9.20
N LEU A 514 62.46 53.70 -9.74
CA LEU A 514 62.98 53.93 -11.07
C LEU A 514 64.45 54.34 -10.97
N LYS A 515 65.34 53.74 -11.76
CA LYS A 515 66.76 54.09 -11.79
C LYS A 515 67.18 54.51 -13.20
N SER A 516 68.10 55.48 -13.28
CA SER A 516 68.71 55.87 -14.55
C SER A 516 69.37 54.68 -15.27
N VAL A 517 69.21 54.63 -16.58
CA VAL A 517 69.83 53.64 -17.47
C VAL A 517 71.22 54.10 -17.94
N GLU A 518 71.58 55.37 -17.71
CA GLU A 518 72.88 55.91 -18.11
C GLU A 518 73.99 55.43 -17.17
N GLU A 519 75.03 54.80 -17.74
CA GLU A 519 76.19 54.34 -16.96
C GLU A 519 76.86 55.53 -16.25
N GLY A 520 77.03 55.43 -14.94
CA GLY A 520 77.61 56.49 -14.09
C GLY A 520 76.59 57.49 -13.51
N ASN A 521 75.32 57.42 -13.91
CA ASN A 521 74.26 58.23 -13.32
C ASN A 521 73.57 57.46 -12.18
N SER A 522 73.74 57.93 -10.93
CA SER A 522 73.17 57.33 -9.72
C SER A 522 71.77 57.86 -9.39
N SER A 523 71.14 58.64 -10.28
CA SER A 523 69.80 59.19 -10.10
C SER A 523 68.76 58.07 -10.00
N GLN A 524 67.94 58.16 -8.96
CA GLN A 524 66.79 57.30 -8.72
C GLN A 524 65.54 58.15 -8.44
N ILE A 525 64.38 57.63 -8.83
CA ILE A 525 63.07 58.22 -8.56
C ILE A 525 62.21 57.17 -7.86
N LEU A 526 61.71 57.51 -6.67
CA LEU A 526 60.71 56.72 -5.96
C LEU A 526 59.34 57.33 -6.19
N LEU A 527 58.42 56.50 -6.67
CA LEU A 527 57.01 56.85 -6.81
C LEU A 527 56.21 56.04 -5.79
N TYR A 528 55.46 56.73 -4.94
CA TYR A 528 54.47 56.11 -4.09
C TYR A 528 53.10 56.31 -4.72
N LEU A 529 52.47 55.20 -5.06
CA LEU A 529 51.23 55.16 -5.84
C LEU A 529 50.11 54.57 -4.99
N SER A 530 48.90 55.09 -5.17
CA SER A 530 47.69 54.42 -4.69
C SER A 530 47.43 53.14 -5.49
N TYR A 531 46.62 52.22 -4.96
CA TYR A 531 46.16 51.04 -5.71
C TYR A 531 45.50 51.38 -7.06
N GLN A 532 44.95 52.59 -7.19
CA GLN A 532 44.32 53.09 -8.42
C GLN A 532 45.31 53.72 -9.40
N MET A 533 46.63 53.65 -9.12
CA MET A 533 47.72 54.25 -9.91
C MET A 533 47.78 55.79 -9.83
N GLU A 534 47.24 56.39 -8.77
CA GLU A 534 47.41 57.84 -8.53
C GLU A 534 48.74 58.10 -7.81
N GLU A 535 49.53 59.05 -8.31
CA GLU A 535 50.78 59.46 -7.65
C GLU A 535 50.45 60.18 -6.33
N LEU A 536 50.81 59.56 -5.21
CA LEU A 536 50.64 60.13 -3.87
C LEU A 536 51.81 61.05 -3.52
N TRP A 537 53.03 60.64 -3.85
CA TRP A 537 54.23 61.49 -3.81
C TRP A 537 55.36 60.90 -4.66
N ARG A 538 56.32 61.77 -5.02
CA ARG A 538 57.54 61.45 -5.76
C ARG A 538 58.76 61.96 -4.99
N LEU A 539 59.81 61.15 -4.92
CA LEU A 539 61.12 61.53 -4.38
C LEU A 539 62.22 61.24 -5.38
N GLU A 540 62.98 62.26 -5.75
CA GLU A 540 64.18 62.13 -6.56
C GLU A 540 65.41 62.17 -5.65
N PHE A 541 66.32 61.22 -5.79
CA PHE A 541 67.53 61.15 -4.97
C PHE A 541 68.68 60.47 -5.71
N GLU A 542 69.91 60.87 -5.38
CA GLU A 542 71.13 60.27 -5.91
C GLU A 542 71.65 59.25 -4.91
N SER A 543 71.78 57.99 -5.32
CA SER A 543 72.33 56.93 -4.49
C SER A 543 72.88 55.82 -5.37
N GLU A 544 74.11 55.39 -5.09
CA GLU A 544 74.65 54.17 -5.68
C GLU A 544 73.98 52.92 -5.09
N ASN A 545 73.55 53.01 -3.84
CA ASN A 545 72.87 51.95 -3.11
C ASN A 545 71.41 51.80 -3.58
N ILE A 546 70.99 50.54 -3.75
CA ILE A 546 69.66 50.15 -4.24
C ILE A 546 68.70 50.07 -3.07
N LEU A 547 67.45 50.50 -3.27
CA LEU A 547 66.36 50.24 -2.33
C LEU A 547 66.23 48.73 -2.09
N GLY A 548 66.60 48.28 -0.89
CA GLY A 548 66.36 46.95 -0.37
C GLY A 548 64.88 46.85 -0.01
N ASP A 549 64.56 46.90 1.27
CA ASP A 549 63.16 46.87 1.73
C ASP A 549 62.66 48.25 2.16
N ALA A 550 61.35 48.40 2.22
CA ALA A 550 60.70 49.56 2.81
C ALA A 550 59.80 49.07 3.95
N ARG A 551 59.91 49.72 5.12
CA ARG A 551 59.03 49.45 6.25
C ARG A 551 58.22 50.69 6.58
N VAL A 552 56.93 50.51 6.81
CA VAL A 552 56.04 51.57 7.27
C VAL A 552 55.70 51.33 8.74
N GLU A 553 56.09 52.26 9.62
CA GLU A 553 55.71 52.25 11.03
C GLU A 553 55.12 53.60 11.41
N ALA A 554 53.90 53.60 11.95
CA ALA A 554 53.20 54.82 12.40
C ALA A 554 53.16 55.97 11.38
N GLY A 555 53.08 55.66 10.08
CA GLY A 555 53.04 56.66 9.00
C GLY A 555 54.41 57.23 8.60
N ILE A 556 55.51 56.63 9.09
CA ILE A 556 56.88 56.93 8.70
C ILE A 556 57.39 55.79 7.81
N PHE A 557 57.97 56.15 6.67
CA PHE A 557 58.60 55.22 5.73
C PHE A 557 60.10 55.16 6.01
N PHE A 558 60.59 53.98 6.36
CA PHE A 558 62.01 53.69 6.45
C PHE A 558 62.43 52.98 5.16
N LEU A 559 63.25 53.66 4.36
CA LEU A 559 63.80 53.12 3.12
C LEU A 559 65.16 52.52 3.43
N TYR A 560 65.31 51.23 3.26
CA TYR A 560 66.57 50.54 3.52
C TYR A 560 67.33 50.29 2.22
N ASP A 561 68.65 50.23 2.30
CA ASP A 561 69.46 49.69 1.23
C ASP A 561 69.42 48.14 1.22
N GLN A 562 70.07 47.55 0.23
CA GLN A 562 70.21 46.09 0.12
C GLN A 562 70.97 45.42 1.28
N ASN A 563 71.72 46.19 2.10
CA ASN A 563 72.45 45.71 3.26
C ASN A 563 71.65 45.89 4.57
N GLY A 564 70.48 46.52 4.51
CA GLY A 564 69.64 46.80 5.68
C GLY A 564 69.99 48.10 6.40
N GLU A 565 70.82 48.97 5.81
CA GLU A 565 71.07 50.33 6.33
C GLU A 565 69.97 51.28 5.89
N VAL A 566 69.55 52.20 6.76
CA VAL A 566 68.53 53.20 6.39
C VAL A 566 69.15 54.19 5.41
N LEU A 567 68.55 54.31 4.22
CA LEU A 567 68.89 55.31 3.20
C LEU A 567 68.25 56.64 3.50
N LYS A 568 66.95 56.60 3.82
CA LYS A 568 66.09 57.77 4.06
C LYS A 568 64.94 57.38 4.98
N THR A 569 64.54 58.34 5.81
CA THR A 569 63.30 58.30 6.58
C THR A 569 62.35 59.37 6.05
N LEU A 570 61.16 58.98 5.60
CA LEU A 570 60.16 59.88 5.04
C LEU A 570 58.91 59.93 5.92
N ASN A 571 58.25 61.09 6.02
CA ASN A 571 56.92 61.17 6.63
C ASN A 571 55.82 60.72 5.64
N ALA A 572 54.57 60.73 6.09
CA ALA A 572 53.40 60.34 5.28
C ALA A 572 53.20 61.19 4.00
N LYS A 573 53.83 62.36 3.90
CA LYS A 573 53.80 63.24 2.73
C LYS A 573 54.98 63.04 1.78
N GLY A 574 55.88 62.08 2.07
CA GLY A 574 57.10 61.85 1.30
C GLY A 574 58.23 62.83 1.62
N GLU A 575 58.09 63.68 2.65
CA GLU A 575 59.13 64.63 3.04
C GLU A 575 60.23 63.91 3.84
N VAL A 576 61.50 64.16 3.50
CA VAL A 576 62.65 63.59 4.21
C VAL A 576 62.73 64.19 5.62
N ILE A 577 62.57 63.35 6.64
CA ILE A 577 62.65 63.73 8.06
C ILE A 577 63.88 63.16 8.78
N GLY A 578 64.66 62.30 8.09
CA GLY A 578 65.92 61.75 8.57
C GLY A 578 66.71 61.07 7.46
N ASN A 579 68.02 60.97 7.65
CA ASN A 579 68.88 60.07 6.87
C ASN A 579 69.10 58.81 7.68
#